data_AF-A0A9N7RP87-F1
#
_entry.id   AF-A0A9N7RP87-F1
#
_cell.length_a   1.000
_cell.length_b   1.000
_cell.length_c   1.000
_cell.angle_alpha   90.00
_cell.angle_beta   90.00
_cell.angle_gamma   90.00
#
_symmetry.space_group_name_H-M   'P 1'
#
loop_
_entity.id
_entity.type
_entity.pdbx_description
1 polymer ?
#
loop_
_entity_poly.entity_id
_entity_poly.type
_entity_poly.pdbx_seq_one_letter_code
_entity_poly.pdbx_strand_id
1 'polypeptide(L)'
;MAPHVRAFTVLLTLTLAQISLSSANPADFYEISREYDSSNKVTVSLYYESLCPYCADFIVNHLVKMFQTDLINIVNLRFVPWGNSQILGNGTWVCQHGDDECLLDVVEACATRAWPNVKDHFKFIRCIENLHLMNKHTEWRSCFRTTGLDPKPLDNCYNSDFARQ
;
A
#
# COMPACT_ATOMS: atom_id res chain seq x y z
N MET A 1 42.95 -41.99 -22.37
CA MET A 1 43.01 -42.75 -21.11
C MET A 1 42.66 -41.77 -19.99
N ALA A 2 41.39 -41.76 -19.58
CA ALA A 2 40.81 -40.76 -18.68
C ALA A 2 40.71 -41.30 -17.24
N PRO A 3 40.78 -40.45 -16.20
CA PRO A 3 40.61 -40.89 -14.82
C PRO A 3 39.14 -40.85 -14.42
N HIS A 4 38.68 -41.91 -13.75
CA HIS A 4 37.34 -42.04 -13.18
C HIS A 4 37.24 -41.35 -11.82
N VAL A 5 36.20 -40.51 -11.65
CA VAL A 5 35.77 -39.92 -10.38
C VAL A 5 35.04 -40.97 -9.55
N ARG A 6 35.33 -41.03 -8.25
CA ARG A 6 34.71 -41.96 -7.29
C ARG A 6 33.32 -41.47 -6.89
N ALA A 7 32.29 -42.30 -7.08
CA ALA A 7 30.95 -42.09 -6.55
C ALA A 7 30.85 -42.66 -5.13
N PHE A 8 30.48 -41.83 -4.16
CA PHE A 8 30.15 -42.26 -2.80
C PHE A 8 28.82 -43.00 -2.82
N THR A 9 28.85 -44.31 -2.55
CA THR A 9 27.67 -45.15 -2.36
C THR A 9 27.12 -44.89 -0.96
N VAL A 10 26.02 -44.15 -0.85
CA VAL A 10 25.29 -44.01 0.41
C VAL A 10 24.48 -45.30 0.62
N LEU A 11 24.92 -46.15 1.56
CA LEU A 11 24.13 -47.30 2.01
C LEU A 11 22.91 -46.80 2.78
N LEU A 12 21.74 -46.92 2.17
CA LEU A 12 20.45 -46.66 2.80
C LEU A 12 20.05 -47.89 3.63
N THR A 13 20.19 -47.82 4.95
CA THR A 13 19.65 -48.83 5.87
C THR A 13 18.18 -48.52 6.13
N LEU A 14 17.30 -49.44 5.74
CA LEU A 14 15.87 -49.40 6.07
C LEU A 14 15.69 -49.66 7.57
N THR A 15 15.51 -48.59 8.35
CA THR A 15 14.87 -48.68 9.66
C THR A 15 13.39 -48.34 9.49
N LEU A 16 12.53 -49.33 9.73
CA LEU A 16 11.07 -49.18 9.80
C LEU A 16 10.70 -48.42 11.07
N ALA A 17 10.92 -47.11 11.09
CA ALA A 17 10.17 -46.20 11.93
C ALA A 17 9.07 -45.61 11.04
N GLN A 18 7.82 -45.98 11.31
CA GLN A 18 6.67 -45.37 10.63
C GLN A 18 6.55 -43.91 11.07
N ILE A 19 7.28 -43.04 10.39
CA ILE A 19 6.86 -41.65 10.25
C ILE A 19 5.81 -41.70 9.15
N SER A 20 4.56 -41.52 9.53
CA SER A 20 3.46 -41.25 8.59
C SER A 20 3.88 -40.03 7.77
N LEU A 21 4.43 -40.24 6.58
CA LEU A 21 4.60 -39.21 5.58
C LEU A 21 3.19 -38.87 5.10
N SER A 22 2.49 -38.04 5.88
CA SER A 22 1.38 -37.24 5.37
C SER A 22 1.94 -36.53 4.15
N SER A 23 1.39 -36.82 2.97
CA SER A 23 1.72 -36.11 1.74
C SER A 23 1.40 -34.63 1.96
N ALA A 24 2.39 -33.84 2.37
CA ALA A 24 2.23 -32.40 2.50
C ALA A 24 1.86 -31.89 1.10
N ASN A 25 0.62 -31.44 0.96
CA ASN A 25 0.14 -30.96 -0.32
C ASN A 25 0.88 -29.65 -0.60
N PRO A 26 1.40 -29.40 -1.82
CA PRO A 26 2.07 -28.13 -2.14
C PRO A 26 1.20 -26.89 -1.86
N ALA A 27 -0.12 -27.06 -1.89
CA ALA A 27 -1.10 -26.05 -1.50
C ALA A 27 -1.04 -25.70 0.00
N ASP A 28 -0.89 -26.69 0.90
CA ASP A 28 -0.81 -26.44 2.36
C ASP A 28 0.46 -25.67 2.73
N PHE A 29 1.59 -25.98 2.09
CA PHE A 29 2.83 -25.23 2.30
C PHE A 29 2.74 -23.78 1.77
N TYR A 30 2.00 -23.59 0.67
CA TYR A 30 1.77 -22.27 0.08
C TYR A 30 0.78 -21.43 0.91
N GLU A 31 -0.19 -22.07 1.54
CA GLU A 31 -1.14 -21.45 2.47
C GLU A 31 -0.47 -21.06 3.80
N ILE A 32 0.33 -21.97 4.39
CA ILE A 32 1.14 -21.69 5.60
C ILE A 32 2.14 -20.56 5.37
N SER A 33 2.82 -20.54 4.22
CA SER A 33 3.77 -19.47 3.88
C SER A 33 3.08 -18.13 3.59
N ARG A 34 1.88 -18.12 2.99
CA ARG A 34 1.05 -16.90 2.86
C ARG A 34 0.58 -16.36 4.20
N GLU A 35 0.20 -17.23 5.12
CA GLU A 35 -0.25 -16.83 6.46
C GLU A 35 0.91 -16.29 7.30
N TYR A 36 2.09 -16.91 7.22
CA TYR A 36 3.32 -16.41 7.86
C TYR A 36 3.83 -15.08 7.25
N ASP A 37 3.67 -14.86 5.95
CA ASP A 37 4.01 -13.58 5.28
C ASP A 37 3.05 -12.44 5.65
N SER A 38 1.79 -12.76 5.96
CA SER A 38 0.81 -11.75 6.40
C SER A 38 0.91 -11.37 7.88
N SER A 39 1.34 -12.30 8.75
CA SER A 39 1.33 -12.13 10.22
C SER A 39 2.54 -11.39 10.80
N ASN A 40 3.60 -11.15 10.01
CA ASN A 40 4.85 -10.55 10.48
C ASN A 40 5.13 -9.13 9.94
N LYS A 41 4.18 -8.51 9.22
CA LYS A 41 4.39 -7.16 8.67
C LYS A 41 4.30 -6.09 9.75
N VAL A 42 5.23 -5.14 9.70
CA VAL A 42 5.17 -3.96 10.57
C VAL A 42 4.10 -3.01 10.04
N THR A 43 3.15 -2.62 10.87
CA THR A 43 2.14 -1.62 10.49
C THR A 43 2.72 -0.23 10.62
N VAL A 44 2.68 0.54 9.53
CA VAL A 44 3.04 1.96 9.50
C VAL A 44 1.80 2.72 9.05
N SER A 45 1.32 3.66 9.85
CA SER A 45 0.21 4.55 9.48
C SER A 45 0.73 5.97 9.33
N LEU A 46 0.54 6.54 8.14
CA LEU A 46 0.86 7.92 7.84
C LEU A 46 -0.41 8.76 7.99
N TYR A 47 -0.41 9.66 8.96
CA TYR A 47 -1.44 10.68 9.15
C TYR A 47 -0.92 11.99 8.56
N TYR A 48 -1.67 12.59 7.65
CA TYR A 48 -1.21 13.73 6.86
C TYR A 48 -2.40 14.56 6.33
N GLU A 49 -2.11 15.71 5.73
CA GLU A 49 -3.08 16.63 5.11
C GLU A 49 -2.62 16.86 3.65
N SER A 50 -3.53 16.77 2.68
CA SER A 50 -3.21 16.83 1.25
C SER A 50 -2.64 18.16 0.75
N LEU A 51 -2.82 19.26 1.49
CA LEU A 51 -2.24 20.58 1.19
C LEU A 51 -1.21 21.04 2.24
N CYS A 52 -0.71 20.11 3.07
CA CYS A 52 0.41 20.41 3.96
C CYS A 52 1.75 20.21 3.22
N PRO A 53 2.57 21.27 3.04
CA PRO A 53 3.78 21.18 2.23
C PRO A 53 4.82 20.18 2.77
N TYR A 54 4.89 19.99 4.09
CA TYR A 54 5.79 19.00 4.69
C TYR A 54 5.28 17.56 4.52
N CYS A 55 3.97 17.35 4.54
CA CYS A 55 3.36 16.06 4.24
C CYS A 55 3.64 15.67 2.78
N ALA A 56 3.40 16.62 1.87
CA ALA A 56 3.65 16.46 0.45
C ALA A 56 5.12 16.12 0.17
N ASP A 57 6.05 16.89 0.74
CA ASP A 57 7.49 16.63 0.58
C ASP A 57 7.87 15.24 1.11
N PHE A 58 7.36 14.86 2.28
CA PHE A 58 7.58 13.52 2.82
C PHE A 58 7.08 12.42 1.86
N ILE A 59 5.84 12.52 1.37
CA ILE A 59 5.26 11.51 0.47
C ILE A 59 6.02 11.43 -0.85
N VAL A 60 6.32 12.58 -1.45
CA VAL A 60 6.92 12.67 -2.79
C VAL A 60 8.38 12.27 -2.79
N ASN A 61 9.17 12.73 -1.80
CA ASN A 61 10.62 12.66 -1.80
C ASN A 61 11.22 11.66 -0.79
N HIS A 62 10.50 11.32 0.28
CA HIS A 62 11.01 10.45 1.34
C HIS A 62 10.35 9.07 1.32
N LEU A 63 9.02 9.01 1.37
CA LEU A 63 8.25 7.76 1.42
C LEU A 63 8.43 6.90 0.16
N VAL A 64 8.62 7.53 -1.00
CA VAL A 64 8.89 6.82 -2.28
C VAL A 64 10.04 5.82 -2.18
N LYS A 65 11.04 6.07 -1.32
CA LYS A 65 12.18 5.18 -1.11
C LYS A 65 11.76 3.81 -0.56
N MET A 66 10.67 3.75 0.20
CA MET A 66 10.08 2.49 0.68
C MET A 66 9.61 1.61 -0.48
N PHE A 67 9.11 2.22 -1.56
CA PHE A 67 8.62 1.54 -2.76
C PHE A 67 9.71 1.23 -3.78
N GLN A 68 10.89 1.87 -3.66
CA GLN A 68 12.07 1.62 -4.49
C GLN A 68 12.96 0.49 -3.94
N THR A 69 12.65 0.00 -2.75
CA THR A 69 13.35 -1.09 -2.06
C THR A 69 12.36 -2.21 -1.71
N ASP A 70 12.85 -3.29 -1.11
CA ASP A 70 11.98 -4.38 -0.62
C ASP A 70 11.26 -4.05 0.69
N LEU A 71 11.45 -2.84 1.25
CA LEU A 71 10.86 -2.45 2.54
C LEU A 71 9.33 -2.49 2.49
N ILE A 72 8.70 -2.10 1.38
CA ILE A 72 7.24 -2.17 1.23
C ILE A 72 6.69 -3.60 1.37
N ASN A 73 7.49 -4.64 1.08
CA ASN A 73 7.02 -6.02 1.14
C ASN A 73 6.80 -6.49 2.59
N ILE A 74 7.53 -5.90 3.56
CA ILE A 74 7.46 -6.22 4.99
C ILE A 74 6.66 -5.20 5.81
N VAL A 75 6.03 -4.22 5.15
CA VAL A 75 5.25 -3.15 5.79
C VAL A 75 3.79 -3.23 5.37
N ASN A 76 2.89 -3.12 6.36
CA ASN A 76 1.49 -2.78 6.13
C ASN A 76 1.33 -1.26 6.23
N LEU A 77 1.48 -0.58 5.09
CA LEU A 77 1.40 0.88 5.03
C LEU A 77 -0.04 1.34 4.87
N ARG A 78 -0.49 2.21 5.78
CA ARG A 78 -1.82 2.83 5.76
C ARG A 78 -1.71 4.34 5.59
N PHE A 79 -2.48 4.89 4.67
CA PHE A 79 -2.63 6.33 4.48
C PHE A 79 -3.90 6.80 5.21
N VAL A 80 -3.79 7.87 5.99
CA VAL A 80 -4.88 8.51 6.72
C VAL A 80 -4.85 10.01 6.43
N PRO A 81 -5.43 10.45 5.30
CA PRO A 81 -5.56 11.87 4.97
C PRO A 81 -6.64 12.50 5.87
N TRP A 82 -6.19 13.24 6.87
CA TRP A 82 -7.02 13.96 7.84
C TRP A 82 -6.17 15.02 8.56
N GLY A 83 -5.07 14.58 9.16
CA GLY A 83 -4.11 15.42 9.88
C GLY A 83 -4.74 16.36 10.91
N ASN A 84 -4.68 17.66 10.65
CA ASN A 84 -5.18 18.72 11.53
C ASN A 84 -6.62 19.15 11.24
N SER A 85 -7.34 18.42 10.37
CA SER A 85 -8.77 18.58 10.14
C SER A 85 -9.58 18.47 11.43
N GLN A 86 -10.63 19.28 11.54
CA GLN A 86 -11.50 19.36 12.71
C GLN A 86 -12.97 19.25 12.32
N ILE A 87 -13.75 18.57 13.17
CA ILE A 87 -15.21 18.62 13.11
C ILE A 87 -15.67 19.56 14.23
N LEU A 88 -16.28 20.68 13.85
CA LEU A 88 -16.83 21.65 14.80
C LEU A 88 -18.10 21.09 15.47
N GLY A 89 -18.53 21.71 16.57
CA GLY A 89 -19.70 21.25 17.33
C GLY A 89 -21.04 21.22 16.56
N ASN A 90 -21.12 21.91 15.42
CA ASN A 90 -22.27 21.87 14.50
C ASN A 90 -22.14 20.81 13.39
N GLY A 91 -21.08 19.99 13.41
CA GLY A 91 -20.79 18.98 12.40
C GLY A 91 -20.06 19.50 11.16
N THR A 92 -19.69 20.79 11.11
CA THR A 92 -18.90 21.32 10.00
C THR A 92 -17.48 20.77 10.06
N TRP A 93 -17.04 20.14 8.97
CA TRP A 93 -15.65 19.76 8.77
C TRP A 93 -14.84 20.97 8.27
N VAL A 94 -13.72 21.25 8.93
CA VAL A 94 -12.81 22.35 8.65
C VAL A 94 -11.39 21.81 8.51
N CYS A 95 -10.76 22.17 7.40
CA CYS A 95 -9.36 21.84 7.08
C CYS A 95 -8.48 23.08 7.24
N GLN A 96 -7.20 22.90 7.58
CA GLN A 96 -6.29 24.01 7.88
C GLN A 96 -5.99 24.85 6.63
N HIS A 97 -5.94 24.20 5.47
CA HIS A 97 -5.60 24.83 4.20
C HIS A 97 -6.82 25.08 3.29
N GLY A 98 -8.03 25.09 3.86
CA GLY A 98 -9.28 25.44 3.19
C GLY A 98 -10.00 24.26 2.52
N ASP A 99 -11.07 24.57 1.78
CA ASP A 99 -11.99 23.56 1.25
C ASP A 99 -11.33 22.60 0.23
N ASP A 100 -10.31 23.07 -0.49
CA ASP A 100 -9.55 22.23 -1.43
C ASP A 100 -8.81 21.11 -0.70
N GLU A 101 -8.30 21.34 0.52
CA GLU A 101 -7.69 20.30 1.36
C GLU A 101 -8.74 19.26 1.76
N CYS A 102 -9.89 19.71 2.25
CA CYS A 102 -10.97 18.78 2.60
C CYS A 102 -11.37 17.92 1.39
N LEU A 103 -11.52 18.53 0.22
CA LEU A 103 -11.84 17.80 -1.00
C LEU A 103 -10.76 16.75 -1.33
N LEU A 104 -9.49 17.13 -1.28
CA LEU A 104 -8.39 16.25 -1.64
C LEU A 104 -8.14 15.15 -0.60
N ASP A 105 -8.37 15.43 0.68
CA ASP A 105 -8.33 14.42 1.74
C ASP A 105 -9.40 13.33 1.47
N VAL A 106 -10.60 13.69 1.04
CA VAL A 106 -11.62 12.72 0.59
C VAL A 106 -11.17 11.95 -0.65
N VAL A 107 -10.62 12.65 -1.65
CA VAL A 107 -10.15 12.02 -2.90
C VAL A 107 -9.10 10.95 -2.59
N GLU A 108 -8.16 11.25 -1.70
CA GLU A 108 -7.10 10.34 -1.32
C GLU A 108 -7.58 9.22 -0.40
N ALA A 109 -8.51 9.49 0.52
CA ALA A 109 -9.19 8.44 1.29
C ALA A 109 -9.91 7.47 0.34
N CYS A 110 -10.63 8.00 -0.65
CA CYS A 110 -11.30 7.21 -1.68
C CYS A 110 -10.30 6.44 -2.56
N ALA A 111 -9.12 6.97 -2.85
CA ALA A 111 -8.07 6.25 -3.56
C ALA A 111 -7.64 4.97 -2.82
N THR A 112 -7.48 5.03 -1.49
CA THR A 112 -7.12 3.84 -0.68
C THR A 112 -8.19 2.75 -0.73
N ARG A 113 -9.48 3.14 -0.83
CA ARG A 113 -10.61 2.22 -0.95
C ARG A 113 -10.76 1.68 -2.37
N ALA A 114 -10.58 2.53 -3.37
CA ALA A 114 -10.72 2.22 -4.79
C ALA A 114 -9.66 1.22 -5.26
N TRP A 115 -8.43 1.35 -4.76
CA TRP A 115 -7.30 0.51 -5.14
C TRP A 115 -6.65 -0.12 -3.91
N PRO A 116 -7.07 -1.33 -3.48
CA PRO A 116 -6.54 -1.99 -2.29
C PRO A 116 -5.04 -2.33 -2.35
N ASN A 117 -4.46 -2.39 -3.56
CA ASN A 117 -3.03 -2.53 -3.72
C ASN A 117 -2.33 -1.21 -3.34
N VAL A 118 -1.49 -1.25 -2.31
CA VAL A 118 -0.74 -0.09 -1.80
C VAL A 118 0.08 0.61 -2.87
N LYS A 119 0.64 -0.12 -3.83
CA LYS A 119 1.44 0.46 -4.91
C LYS A 119 0.59 1.30 -5.86
N ASP A 120 -0.69 1.00 -6.01
CA ASP A 120 -1.56 1.69 -6.95
C ASP A 120 -2.14 2.96 -6.35
N HIS A 121 -2.72 2.90 -5.14
CA HIS A 121 -3.16 4.14 -4.49
C HIS A 121 -2.00 5.07 -4.14
N PHE A 122 -0.81 4.54 -3.79
CA PHE A 122 0.37 5.38 -3.58
C PHE A 122 0.77 6.18 -4.81
N LYS A 123 0.74 5.60 -6.02
CA LYS A 123 1.05 6.34 -7.26
C LYS A 123 0.11 7.53 -7.45
N PHE A 124 -1.17 7.34 -7.12
CA PHE A 124 -2.18 8.38 -7.26
C PHE A 124 -1.99 9.48 -6.20
N ILE A 125 -1.89 9.11 -4.92
CA ILE A 125 -1.63 10.03 -3.80
C ILE A 125 -0.35 10.83 -4.06
N ARG A 126 0.76 10.17 -4.39
CA ARG A 126 2.03 10.85 -4.70
C ARG A 126 1.93 11.81 -5.88
N CYS A 127 1.06 11.53 -6.85
CA CYS A 127 0.81 12.46 -7.96
C CYS A 127 0.08 13.73 -7.49
N ILE A 128 -0.95 13.59 -6.64
CA ILE A 128 -1.67 14.73 -6.06
C ILE A 128 -0.73 15.57 -5.20
N GLU A 129 0.02 14.94 -4.31
CA GLU A 129 0.99 15.62 -3.44
C GLU A 129 2.07 16.36 -4.25
N ASN A 130 2.52 15.78 -5.36
CA ASN A 130 3.45 16.46 -6.26
C ASN A 130 2.80 17.66 -6.97
N LEU A 131 1.51 17.57 -7.34
CA LEU A 131 0.78 18.72 -7.86
C LEU A 131 0.63 19.83 -6.81
N HIS A 132 0.41 19.50 -5.54
CA HIS A 132 0.41 20.47 -4.45
C HIS A 132 1.76 21.19 -4.33
N LEU A 133 2.88 20.47 -4.34
CA LEU A 133 4.23 21.08 -4.35
C LEU A 133 4.47 22.01 -5.57
N MET A 134 3.75 21.78 -6.67
CA MET A 134 3.80 22.62 -7.88
C MET A 134 2.77 23.75 -7.88
N ASN A 135 1.98 23.92 -6.82
CA ASN A 135 0.81 24.82 -6.75
C ASN A 135 -0.24 24.54 -7.85
N LYS A 136 -0.49 23.27 -8.13
CA LYS A 136 -1.40 22.77 -9.17
C LYS A 136 -2.39 21.73 -8.65
N HIS A 137 -2.67 21.71 -7.34
CA HIS A 137 -3.52 20.70 -6.69
C HIS A 137 -4.94 20.62 -7.28
N THR A 138 -5.46 21.72 -7.83
CA THR A 138 -6.75 21.74 -8.56
C THR A 138 -6.74 20.88 -9.83
N GLU A 139 -5.57 20.53 -10.36
CA GLU A 139 -5.40 19.64 -11.51
C GLU A 139 -5.35 18.14 -11.11
N TRP A 140 -5.75 17.76 -9.89
CA TRP A 140 -5.63 16.39 -9.37
C TRP A 140 -6.20 15.30 -10.29
N ARG A 141 -7.27 15.58 -11.04
CA ARG A 141 -7.84 14.62 -12.03
C ARG A 141 -6.84 14.26 -13.13
N SER A 142 -5.83 15.08 -13.40
CA SER A 142 -4.74 14.74 -14.34
C SER A 142 -3.95 13.51 -13.89
N CYS A 143 -3.98 13.16 -12.60
CA CYS A 143 -3.32 11.97 -12.05
C CYS A 143 -3.89 10.65 -12.59
N PHE A 144 -5.13 10.60 -13.06
CA PHE A 144 -5.63 9.41 -13.77
C PHE A 144 -4.82 9.12 -15.03
N ARG A 145 -4.54 10.17 -15.82
CA ARG A 145 -3.69 10.06 -17.02
C ARG A 145 -2.24 9.71 -16.65
N THR A 146 -1.70 10.35 -15.60
CA THR A 146 -0.32 10.13 -15.17
C THR A 146 -0.09 8.70 -14.65
N THR A 147 -1.06 8.13 -13.95
CA THR A 147 -0.93 6.80 -13.32
C THR A 147 -1.48 5.66 -14.17
N GLY A 148 -2.38 5.95 -15.11
CA GLY A 148 -3.10 4.95 -15.90
C GLY A 148 -4.20 4.21 -15.13
N LEU A 149 -4.58 4.68 -13.93
CA LEU A 149 -5.62 4.07 -13.11
C LEU A 149 -7.02 4.42 -13.66
N ASP A 150 -7.94 3.44 -13.63
CA ASP A 150 -9.35 3.66 -13.99
C ASP A 150 -10.00 4.62 -12.98
N PRO A 151 -10.58 5.75 -13.41
CA PRO A 151 -11.23 6.70 -12.51
C PRO A 151 -12.50 6.17 -11.86
N LYS A 152 -13.19 5.19 -12.45
CA LYS A 152 -14.53 4.77 -12.02
C LYS A 152 -14.61 4.36 -10.54
N PRO A 153 -13.72 3.52 -9.99
CA PRO A 153 -13.83 3.10 -8.59
C PRO A 153 -13.65 4.26 -7.61
N LEU A 154 -12.78 5.22 -7.93
CA LEU A 154 -12.60 6.43 -7.12
C LEU A 154 -13.81 7.34 -7.25
N ASP A 155 -14.26 7.65 -8.46
CA ASP A 155 -15.44 8.49 -8.70
C ASP A 155 -16.69 7.90 -8.02
N ASN A 156 -16.86 6.57 -8.00
CA ASN A 156 -17.95 5.92 -7.27
C ASN A 156 -17.88 6.17 -5.76
N CYS A 157 -16.69 6.14 -5.17
CA CYS A 157 -16.48 6.46 -3.76
C CYS A 157 -16.74 7.94 -3.49
N TYR A 158 -16.13 8.81 -4.30
CA TYR A 158 -16.21 10.26 -4.17
C TYR A 158 -17.63 10.82 -4.31
N ASN A 159 -18.46 10.20 -5.17
CA ASN A 159 -19.85 10.62 -5.35
C ASN A 159 -20.84 9.93 -4.38
N SER A 160 -20.35 9.03 -3.52
CA SER A 160 -21.19 8.35 -2.51
C SER A 160 -21.31 9.14 -1.21
N ASP A 161 -22.20 8.73 -0.32
CA ASP A 161 -22.35 9.32 1.01
C ASP A 161 -21.12 9.10 1.92
N PHE A 162 -20.16 8.27 1.49
CA PHE A 162 -18.87 8.13 2.16
C PHE A 162 -18.02 9.40 2.08
N ALA A 163 -18.10 10.16 0.99
CA ALA A 163 -17.41 11.43 0.83
C ALA A 163 -17.97 12.57 1.72
N ARG A 164 -19.05 12.29 2.47
CA ARG A 164 -19.76 13.25 3.33
C ARG A 164 -19.63 12.90 4.83
N GLN A 165 -18.85 11.86 5.16
CA GLN A 165 -18.58 11.37 6.52
C GLN A 165 -17.11 11.62 6.87
#